data_AF-A0A7J9XJC6-F1
#
_entry.id   AF-A0A7J9XJC6-F1
#
_cell.length_a   1.000
_cell.length_b   1.000
_cell.length_c   1.000
_cell.angle_alpha   90.00
_cell.angle_beta   90.00
_cell.angle_gamma   90.00
#
_symmetry.space_group_name_H-M   'P 1'
#
loop_
_entity.id
_entity.type
_entity.pdbx_description
1 polymer ?
#
loop_
_entity_poly.entity_id
_entity_poly.type
_entity_poly.pdbx_seq_one_letter_code
_entity_poly.pdbx_strand_id
1 'polypeptide(L)'
;MSVGGDPVDGSGSGPDRLVAARMRWRAAEDRLYPQLMADPDAYQRVISVVSAVLSELRRRTATAEELLAVEAQPAEILAAATVDRAAAAGIGDEVLLRAACSLRSRELAAATGSETERG
;
A
#
# COMPACT_ATOMS: atom_id res chain seq x y z
N MET A 1 48.51 9.23 -5.38
CA MET A 1 47.52 10.00 -4.60
C MET A 1 46.15 9.51 -5.05
N SER A 2 45.50 8.69 -4.24
CA SER A 2 44.15 8.18 -4.48
C SER A 2 43.11 9.24 -4.11
N VAL A 3 42.09 9.40 -4.94
CA VAL A 3 40.73 9.65 -4.47
C VAL A 3 39.82 8.78 -5.35
N GLY A 4 39.48 7.60 -4.84
CA GLY A 4 38.39 6.80 -5.36
C GLY A 4 37.09 7.46 -4.94
N GLY A 5 36.28 7.90 -5.90
CA GLY A 5 34.90 8.24 -5.66
C GLY A 5 34.11 6.94 -5.63
N ASP A 6 33.71 6.50 -4.45
CA ASP A 6 32.71 5.45 -4.32
C ASP A 6 31.37 5.96 -4.88
N PRO A 7 30.70 5.19 -5.77
CA PRO A 7 29.34 5.51 -6.18
C PRO A 7 28.40 5.29 -4.98
N VAL A 8 27.60 6.32 -4.66
CA VAL A 8 26.50 6.21 -3.70
C VAL A 8 25.44 5.26 -4.26
N ASP A 9 25.64 3.97 -3.99
CA ASP A 9 24.70 2.93 -4.40
C ASP A 9 23.37 3.13 -3.66
N GLY A 10 22.27 3.12 -4.41
CA GLY A 10 20.90 3.40 -3.96
C GLY A 10 20.30 2.31 -3.06
N SER A 11 21.11 1.68 -2.21
CA SER A 11 20.68 0.69 -1.22
C SER A 11 20.35 1.38 0.09
N GLY A 12 19.24 2.12 0.12
CA GLY A 12 18.60 2.48 1.39
C GLY A 12 18.38 1.22 2.22
N SER A 13 18.63 1.29 3.53
CA SER A 13 18.46 0.16 4.44
C SER A 13 17.00 -0.30 4.43
N GLY A 14 16.72 -1.56 4.77
CA GLY A 14 15.35 -2.09 4.90
C GLY A 14 14.35 -1.12 5.59
N PRO A 15 14.69 -0.54 6.76
CA PRO A 15 13.87 0.49 7.40
C PRO A 15 13.63 1.75 6.55
N ASP A 16 14.63 2.26 5.84
CA ASP A 16 14.49 3.47 5.00
C ASP A 16 13.52 3.23 3.83
N ARG A 17 13.59 2.04 3.23
CA ARG A 17 12.67 1.62 2.16
C ARG A 17 11.23 1.56 2.65
N LEU A 18 11.01 1.04 3.86
CA LEU A 18 9.69 0.98 4.48
C LEU A 18 9.14 2.37 4.83
N VAL A 19 9.97 3.27 5.34
CA VAL A 19 9.58 4.67 5.59
C VAL A 19 9.16 5.34 4.27
N ALA A 20 9.96 5.22 3.23
CA ALA A 20 9.63 5.76 1.91
C ALA A 20 8.35 5.14 1.33
N ALA A 21 8.12 3.84 1.54
CA ALA A 21 6.91 3.17 1.10
C ALA A 21 5.66 3.68 1.83
N ARG A 22 5.71 3.79 3.15
CA ARG A 22 4.60 4.35 3.95
C ARG A 22 4.21 5.76 3.50
N MET A 23 5.20 6.60 3.17
CA MET A 23 4.94 7.94 2.63
C MET A 23 4.22 7.88 1.27
N ARG A 24 4.63 6.98 0.37
CA ARG A 24 3.97 6.77 -0.93
C ARG A 24 2.55 6.22 -0.76
N TRP A 25 2.34 5.30 0.18
CA TRP A 25 1.02 4.74 0.49
C TRP A 25 0.07 5.80 1.03
N ARG A 26 0.56 6.65 1.95
CA ARG A 26 -0.23 7.75 2.49
C ARG A 26 -0.59 8.79 1.43
N ALA A 27 0.36 9.15 0.57
CA ALA A 27 0.10 10.08 -0.52
C ALA A 27 -0.95 9.56 -1.51
N ALA A 28 -1.08 8.23 -1.69
CA ALA A 28 -2.13 7.65 -2.52
C ALA A 28 -3.52 7.79 -1.86
N GLU A 29 -3.63 7.55 -0.55
CA GLU A 29 -4.86 7.80 0.22
C GLU A 29 -5.28 9.27 0.13
N ASP A 30 -4.34 10.20 0.34
CA ASP A 30 -4.61 11.64 0.31
C ASP A 30 -5.09 12.12 -1.07
N ARG A 31 -4.72 11.43 -2.16
CA ARG A 31 -5.24 11.67 -3.52
C ARG A 31 -6.58 11.02 -3.76
N LEU A 32 -6.83 9.88 -3.14
CA LEU A 32 -8.05 9.10 -3.33
C LEU A 32 -9.24 9.77 -2.64
N TYR A 33 -9.10 10.14 -1.36
CA TYR A 33 -10.24 10.62 -0.57
C TYR A 33 -10.96 11.86 -1.12
N PRO A 34 -10.27 12.91 -1.62
CA PRO A 34 -10.95 14.05 -2.23
C PRO A 34 -11.80 13.69 -3.45
N GLN A 35 -11.36 12.70 -4.25
CA GLN A 35 -12.11 12.24 -5.43
C GLN A 35 -13.38 11.51 -5.02
N LEU A 36 -13.31 10.70 -3.96
CA LEU A 36 -14.50 9.99 -3.46
C LEU A 36 -15.51 10.92 -2.80
N MET A 37 -15.06 12.04 -2.22
CA MET A 37 -15.96 13.05 -1.63
C MET A 37 -16.70 13.87 -2.70
N ALA A 38 -16.19 13.93 -3.92
CA ALA A 38 -16.83 14.63 -5.04
C ALA A 38 -17.95 13.83 -5.70
N ASP A 39 -17.96 12.49 -5.55
CA ASP A 39 -18.95 11.59 -6.13
C ASP A 39 -19.30 10.46 -5.13
N PRO A 40 -20.43 10.58 -4.39
CA PRO A 40 -20.87 9.58 -3.42
C PRO A 40 -21.15 8.20 -4.01
N ASP A 41 -21.57 8.13 -5.29
CA ASP A 41 -21.86 6.85 -5.95
C ASP A 41 -20.56 6.17 -6.40
N ALA A 42 -19.53 6.94 -6.76
CA ALA A 42 -18.17 6.43 -6.93
C ALA A 42 -17.54 6.02 -5.60
N TYR A 43 -17.84 6.71 -4.50
CA TYR A 43 -17.32 6.40 -3.16
C TYR A 43 -17.52 4.92 -2.81
N GLN A 44 -18.77 4.45 -2.80
CA GLN A 44 -19.08 3.08 -2.35
C GLN A 44 -18.44 2.02 -3.26
N ARG A 45 -18.42 2.29 -4.57
CA ARG A 45 -17.83 1.42 -5.58
C ARG A 45 -16.31 1.29 -5.41
N VAL A 46 -15.60 2.40 -5.28
CA VAL A 46 -14.15 2.40 -5.09
C VAL A 46 -13.76 1.84 -3.73
N ILE A 47 -14.51 2.13 -2.66
CA ILE A 47 -14.26 1.53 -1.34
C ILE A 47 -14.44 0.01 -1.37
N SER A 48 -15.39 -0.51 -2.13
CA SER A 48 -15.56 -1.96 -2.32
C SER A 48 -14.34 -2.58 -3.00
N VAL A 49 -13.79 -1.91 -4.03
CA VAL A 49 -12.56 -2.32 -4.70
C VAL A 49 -11.36 -2.30 -3.73
N VAL A 50 -11.14 -1.21 -3.00
CA VAL A 50 -10.05 -1.09 -2.01
C VAL A 50 -10.17 -2.16 -0.92
N SER A 51 -11.39 -2.47 -0.49
CA SER A 51 -11.66 -3.51 0.52
C SER A 51 -11.35 -4.92 0.01
N ALA A 52 -11.63 -5.21 -1.26
CA ALA A 52 -11.27 -6.48 -1.88
C ALA A 52 -9.74 -6.63 -1.99
N VAL A 53 -9.05 -5.57 -2.41
CA VAL A 53 -7.57 -5.53 -2.45
C VAL A 53 -6.99 -5.71 -1.05
N LEU A 54 -7.49 -4.99 -0.06
CA LEU A 54 -7.05 -5.13 1.34
C LEU A 54 -7.24 -6.57 1.86
N SER A 55 -8.35 -7.21 1.50
CA SER A 55 -8.61 -8.61 1.88
C SER A 55 -7.56 -9.56 1.30
N GLU A 56 -7.13 -9.33 0.06
CA GLU A 56 -6.06 -10.11 -0.54
C GLU A 56 -4.69 -9.80 0.08
N LEU A 57 -4.41 -8.54 0.39
CA LEU A 57 -3.20 -8.16 1.13
C LEU A 57 -3.13 -8.85 2.50
N ARG A 58 -4.25 -8.91 3.23
CA ARG A 58 -4.32 -9.62 4.54
C ARG A 58 -4.01 -11.11 4.41
N ARG A 59 -4.38 -11.75 3.31
CA ARG A 59 -4.07 -13.16 3.03
C ARG A 59 -2.60 -13.39 2.71
N ARG A 60 -1.94 -12.44 2.04
CA ARG A 60 -0.58 -12.59 1.51
C ARG A 60 0.52 -12.00 2.38
N THR A 61 0.17 -11.12 3.32
CA THR A 61 1.15 -10.35 4.10
C THR A 61 0.87 -10.49 5.59
N ALA A 62 1.90 -10.91 6.31
CA ALA A 62 2.01 -10.91 7.77
C ALA A 62 2.99 -9.85 8.27
N THR A 63 3.88 -9.33 7.41
CA THR A 63 4.88 -8.31 7.78
C THR A 63 4.88 -7.09 6.87
N ALA A 64 5.52 -6.00 7.32
CA ALA A 64 5.63 -4.77 6.53
C ALA A 64 6.56 -4.96 5.31
N GLU A 65 7.57 -5.82 5.44
CA GLU A 65 8.49 -6.21 4.39
C GLU A 65 7.79 -7.00 3.28
N GLU A 66 6.92 -7.94 3.64
CA GLU A 66 6.08 -8.66 2.67
C GLU A 66 5.13 -7.71 1.94
N LEU A 67 4.57 -6.72 2.65
CA LEU A 67 3.75 -5.69 2.03
C LEU A 67 4.53 -4.83 1.03
N LEU A 68 5.80 -4.53 1.31
CA LEU A 68 6.69 -3.84 0.37
C LEU A 68 6.99 -4.69 -0.88
N ALA A 69 7.22 -6.00 -0.71
CA ALA A 69 7.46 -6.91 -1.83
C ALA A 69 6.21 -7.04 -2.74
N VAL A 70 5.02 -7.02 -2.13
CA VAL A 70 3.75 -7.06 -2.85
C VAL A 70 3.52 -5.78 -3.67
N GLU A 71 3.90 -4.61 -3.16
CA GLU A 71 3.75 -3.35 -3.90
C GLU A 71 4.48 -3.37 -5.26
N ALA A 72 5.59 -4.12 -5.38
CA ALA A 72 6.33 -4.25 -6.63
C ALA A 72 5.57 -5.03 -7.73
N GLN A 73 4.46 -5.69 -7.39
CA GLN A 73 3.70 -6.57 -8.30
C GLN A 73 2.19 -6.23 -8.30
N PRO A 74 1.81 -5.00 -8.67
CA PRO A 74 0.43 -4.53 -8.51
C PRO A 74 -0.60 -5.32 -9.33
N ALA A 75 -0.23 -5.72 -10.54
CA ALA A 75 -1.13 -6.44 -11.44
C ALA A 75 -1.59 -7.79 -10.87
N GLU A 76 -0.70 -8.51 -10.19
CA GLU A 76 -1.00 -9.84 -9.64
C GLU A 76 -2.02 -9.76 -8.49
N ILE A 77 -1.82 -8.78 -7.59
CA ILE A 77 -2.73 -8.56 -6.46
C ILE A 77 -4.10 -8.13 -6.94
N LEU A 78 -4.14 -7.20 -7.88
CA LEU A 78 -5.40 -6.68 -8.39
C LEU A 78 -6.16 -7.75 -9.19
N ALA A 79 -5.47 -8.60 -9.94
CA ALA A 79 -6.09 -9.76 -10.59
C ALA A 79 -6.68 -10.75 -9.57
N ALA A 80 -5.97 -11.02 -8.47
CA ALA A 80 -6.44 -11.95 -7.44
C ALA A 80 -7.60 -11.39 -6.59
N ALA A 81 -7.63 -10.08 -6.36
CA ALA A 81 -8.67 -9.43 -5.57
C ALA A 81 -10.08 -9.44 -6.22
N THR A 82 -10.24 -10.02 -7.42
CA THR A 82 -11.53 -10.13 -8.15
C THR A 82 -12.27 -8.79 -8.19
N VAL A 83 -11.53 -7.72 -8.46
CA VAL A 83 -12.05 -6.35 -8.43
C VAL A 83 -12.90 -6.05 -9.65
N ASP A 84 -14.04 -5.39 -9.45
CA ASP A 84 -14.74 -4.73 -10.54
C ASP A 84 -13.95 -3.49 -10.96
N ARG A 85 -13.23 -3.58 -12.08
CA ARG A 85 -12.43 -2.47 -12.61
C ARG A 85 -13.28 -1.32 -13.14
N ALA A 86 -14.51 -1.59 -13.58
CA ALA A 86 -15.41 -0.53 -14.02
C ALA A 86 -15.86 0.33 -12.83
N ALA A 87 -15.99 -0.27 -11.64
CA ALA A 87 -16.33 0.42 -10.40
C ALA A 87 -15.26 1.43 -9.95
N ALA A 88 -14.00 1.24 -10.35
CA ALA A 88 -12.90 2.16 -10.08
C ALA A 88 -12.35 2.84 -11.34
N ALA A 89 -13.16 2.96 -12.38
CA ALA A 89 -12.78 3.64 -13.62
C ALA A 89 -12.31 5.07 -13.32
N GLY A 90 -11.12 5.43 -13.84
CA GLY A 90 -10.48 6.73 -13.57
C GLY A 90 -9.55 6.74 -12.36
N ILE A 91 -9.58 5.72 -11.50
CA ILE A 91 -8.59 5.53 -10.44
C ILE A 91 -7.49 4.59 -10.94
N GLY A 92 -6.24 5.04 -10.90
CA GLY A 92 -5.11 4.21 -11.31
C GLY A 92 -4.86 3.03 -10.38
N ASP A 93 -4.43 1.90 -10.95
CA ASP A 93 -4.08 0.66 -10.23
C ASP A 93 -3.12 0.87 -9.06
N GLU A 94 -2.10 1.70 -9.28
CA GLU A 94 -1.15 2.05 -8.23
C GLU A 94 -1.81 2.78 -7.06
N VAL A 95 -2.80 3.63 -7.32
CA VAL A 95 -3.50 4.38 -6.28
C VAL A 95 -4.36 3.44 -5.44
N LEU A 96 -5.10 2.52 -6.09
CA LEU A 96 -5.91 1.52 -5.41
C LEU A 96 -5.06 0.61 -4.53
N LEU A 97 -3.97 0.06 -5.07
CA LEU A 97 -3.07 -0.80 -4.32
C LEU A 97 -2.41 -0.06 -3.16
N ARG A 98 -1.84 1.12 -3.41
CA ARG A 98 -1.14 1.88 -2.37
C ARG A 98 -2.07 2.35 -1.26
N ALA A 99 -3.31 2.70 -1.58
CA ALA A 99 -4.32 2.99 -0.56
C ALA A 99 -4.59 1.76 0.32
N ALA A 100 -4.75 0.58 -0.29
CA ALA A 100 -4.89 -0.68 0.44
C ALA A 100 -3.63 -1.03 1.27
N CYS A 101 -2.42 -0.77 0.75
CA CYS A 101 -1.17 -0.94 1.51
C CYS A 101 -1.11 0.00 2.71
N SER A 102 -1.56 1.25 2.58
CA SER A 102 -1.64 2.19 3.70
C SER A 102 -2.51 1.65 4.83
N LEU A 103 -3.70 1.12 4.48
CA LEU A 103 -4.60 0.45 5.42
C LEU A 103 -3.93 -0.76 6.08
N ARG A 104 -3.36 -1.67 5.28
CA ARG A 104 -2.71 -2.89 5.79
C ARG A 104 -1.52 -2.57 6.70
N SER A 105 -0.72 -1.57 6.36
CA SER A 105 0.42 -1.16 7.18
C SER A 105 -0.01 -0.67 8.56
N ARG A 106 -1.18 -0.02 8.69
CA ARG A 106 -1.71 0.40 10.00
C ARG A 106 -2.21 -0.80 10.81
N GLU A 107 -2.85 -1.78 10.17
CA GLU A 107 -3.27 -3.03 10.83
C GLU A 107 -2.09 -3.81 11.41
N LEU A 108 -1.03 -3.96 10.60
CA LEU A 108 0.18 -4.68 11.02
C LEU A 108 0.84 -3.99 12.22
N ALA A 109 0.96 -2.67 12.20
CA ALA A 109 1.52 -1.89 13.32
C ALA A 109 0.65 -1.99 14.58
N ALA A 110 -0.67 -1.96 14.45
CA ALA A 110 -1.60 -2.12 15.58
C ALA A 110 -1.51 -3.51 16.20
N ALA A 111 -1.33 -4.56 15.39
CA ALA A 111 -1.16 -5.92 15.88
C ALA A 111 0.12 -6.07 16.72
N THR A 112 1.24 -5.52 16.26
CA THR A 112 2.52 -5.57 17.01
C THR A 112 2.48 -4.77 18.31
N GLY A 113 1.78 -3.62 18.31
CA GLY A 113 1.55 -2.84 19.53
C GLY A 113 0.69 -3.57 20.55
N SER A 114 -0.35 -4.28 20.09
CA SER A 114 -1.29 -5.03 20.92
C SER A 114 -0.70 -6.28 21.60
N GLU A 115 0.39 -6.82 21.05
CA GLU A 115 1.14 -7.93 21.68
C GLU A 115 2.02 -7.45 22.85
N THR A 116 2.44 -6.18 22.84
CA THR A 116 3.32 -5.62 23.89
C THR A 116 2.56 -5.29 25.19
N GLU A 117 1.25 -5.04 25.11
CA GLU A 117 0.39 -4.70 26.26
C GLU A 117 -0.25 -5.94 26.93
N ARG A 118 -0.01 -7.15 26.41
CA ARG A 118 -0.56 -8.43 26.92
C ARG A 118 0.49 -9.36 27.56
N GLY A 119 1.69 -8.85 27.84
CA GLY A 119 2.77 -9.57 28.52
C GLY A 119 2.79 -9.34 30.03
#